data_AF-A0A3M1IUY5-F1
#
_entry.id   AF-A0A3M1IUY5-F1
#
_cell.length_a   1.000
_cell.length_b   1.000
_cell.length_c   1.000
_cell.angle_alpha   90.00
_cell.angle_beta   90.00
_cell.angle_gamma   90.00
#
_symmetry.space_group_name_H-M   'P 1'
#
loop_
_entity.id
_entity.type
_entity.pdbx_description
1 polymer ?
#
loop_
_entity_poly.entity_id
_entity_poly.type
_entity_poly.pdbx_seq_one_letter_code
_entity_poly.pdbx_strand_id
1 'polypeptide(L)'
;MHRCRRLVPHSSRGGSGRSAVTLDQQQKFRHIASLALASLVVGLVGVFAFLVPVFATTLDAYSVFAFPLGFYLTAQGSIVAFVFLIFWAGGRQEWIDRKFGAAEER
;
A
#
# COMPACT_ATOMS: atom_id res chain seq x y z
N MET A 1 57.87 -26.76 4.16
CA MET A 1 57.90 -25.30 3.87
C MET A 1 56.63 -24.66 4.41
N HIS A 2 56.77 -23.94 5.51
CA HIS A 2 55.74 -23.15 6.18
C HIS A 2 55.29 -21.97 5.30
N ARG A 3 53.98 -21.75 5.15
CA ARG A 3 53.46 -20.40 4.85
C ARG A 3 52.67 -19.88 6.05
N CYS A 4 53.24 -18.82 6.60
CA CYS A 4 52.65 -17.96 7.62
C CYS A 4 51.31 -17.36 7.18
N ARG A 5 50.33 -17.52 8.07
CA ARG A 5 49.34 -16.54 8.55
C ARG A 5 49.20 -15.24 7.74
N ARG A 6 48.01 -15.01 7.17
CA ARG A 6 47.46 -13.64 7.06
C ARG A 6 46.35 -13.51 8.10
N LEU A 7 46.71 -12.91 9.24
CA LEU A 7 45.76 -12.27 10.14
C LEU A 7 45.06 -11.16 9.35
N VAL A 8 43.76 -11.27 9.19
CA VAL A 8 42.93 -10.14 8.77
C VAL A 8 42.84 -9.20 9.98
N PRO A 9 43.31 -7.96 9.90
CA PRO A 9 43.11 -7.00 10.97
C PRO A 9 41.61 -6.70 11.07
N HIS A 10 41.08 -6.91 12.28
CA HIS A 10 39.77 -6.44 12.71
C HIS A 10 39.79 -4.90 12.66
N SER A 11 39.26 -4.32 11.58
CA SER A 11 39.12 -2.87 11.44
C SER A 11 38.04 -2.37 12.40
N SER A 12 38.48 -1.51 13.31
CA SER A 12 37.76 -0.92 14.42
C SER A 12 36.37 -0.36 14.11
N ARG A 13 35.48 -0.62 15.08
CA ARG A 13 34.45 0.30 15.56
C ARG A 13 34.84 1.75 15.35
N GLY A 14 33.98 2.52 14.70
CA GLY A 14 34.19 3.97 14.59
C GLY A 14 33.17 4.67 13.72
N GLY A 15 31.96 4.87 14.25
CA GLY A 15 30.94 5.74 13.66
C GLY A 15 29.62 5.02 13.39
N SER A 16 28.53 5.78 13.45
CA SER A 16 27.19 5.38 12.98
C SER A 16 26.23 4.74 14.01
N GLY A 17 26.37 5.03 15.30
CA GLY A 17 25.24 4.84 16.24
C GLY A 17 24.01 5.71 15.92
N ARG A 18 24.22 6.84 15.21
CA ARG A 18 23.13 7.73 14.77
C ARG A 18 22.37 7.21 13.54
N SER A 19 22.99 6.43 12.66
CA SER A 19 22.35 6.01 11.39
C SER A 19 21.58 4.70 11.52
N ALA A 20 21.93 3.83 12.47
CA ALA A 20 21.14 2.63 12.77
C ALA A 20 19.76 2.98 13.37
N VAL A 21 19.69 4.06 14.17
CA VAL A 21 18.43 4.54 14.77
C VAL A 21 17.47 5.10 13.71
N THR A 22 17.97 5.66 12.60
CA THR A 22 17.11 6.28 11.59
C THR A 22 16.50 5.28 10.59
N LEU A 23 17.23 4.22 10.21
CA LEU A 23 16.74 3.21 9.25
C LEU A 23 15.61 2.35 9.85
N ASP A 24 15.77 1.89 11.10
CA ASP A 24 14.73 1.13 11.81
C ASP A 24 13.44 1.96 11.99
N GLN A 25 13.57 3.24 12.31
CA GLN A 25 12.44 4.16 12.45
C GLN A 25 11.75 4.43 11.10
N GLN A 26 12.52 4.64 10.03
CA GLN A 26 11.99 4.85 8.68
C GLN A 26 11.24 3.59 8.18
N GLN A 27 11.78 2.41 8.46
CA GLN A 27 11.20 1.13 8.07
C GLN A 27 9.90 0.83 8.84
N LYS A 28 9.86 1.10 10.15
CA LYS A 28 8.63 1.02 10.95
C LYS A 28 7.55 1.96 10.44
N PHE A 29 7.91 3.20 10.13
CA PHE A 29 6.95 4.17 9.59
C PHE A 29 6.40 3.73 8.24
N ARG A 30 7.25 3.23 7.33
CA ARG A 30 6.83 2.66 6.03
C ARG A 30 5.84 1.53 6.22
N HIS A 31 6.12 0.59 7.12
CA HIS A 31 5.22 -0.53 7.39
C HIS A 31 3.88 -0.04 7.95
N ILE A 32 3.87 0.85 8.94
CA ILE A 32 2.63 1.38 9.52
C ILE A 32 1.83 2.15 8.46
N ALA A 33 2.48 2.99 7.66
CA ALA A 33 1.82 3.76 6.61
C ALA A 33 1.24 2.87 5.51
N SER A 34 1.96 1.83 5.09
CA SER A 34 1.50 0.84 4.11
C SER A 34 0.31 0.04 4.65
N LEU A 35 0.38 -0.42 5.91
CA LEU A 35 -0.72 -1.11 6.58
C LEU A 35 -1.94 -0.22 6.77
N ALA A 36 -1.76 1.06 7.10
CA ALA A 36 -2.85 2.03 7.22
C ALA A 36 -3.53 2.32 5.87
N LEU A 37 -2.75 2.39 4.79
CA LEU A 37 -3.29 2.53 3.44
C LEU A 37 -4.05 1.27 3.02
N ALA A 38 -3.48 0.09 3.28
CA ALA A 38 -4.13 -1.19 2.99
C ALA A 38 -5.43 -1.35 3.78
N SER A 39 -5.45 -1.00 5.08
CA SER A 39 -6.65 -1.07 5.90
C SER A 39 -7.73 -0.09 5.45
N LEU A 40 -7.35 1.11 4.98
CA LEU A 40 -8.28 2.06 4.38
C LEU A 40 -8.90 1.50 3.10
N VAL A 41 -8.09 0.92 2.20
CA VAL A 41 -8.57 0.34 0.93
C VAL A 41 -9.51 -0.84 1.21
N VAL A 42 -9.12 -1.76 2.09
CA VAL A 42 -9.95 -2.90 2.49
C VAL A 42 -11.25 -2.42 3.16
N GLY A 43 -11.16 -1.42 4.02
CA GLY A 43 -12.33 -0.80 4.65
C GLY A 43 -13.29 -0.20 3.63
N LEU A 44 -12.77 0.53 2.64
CA LEU A 44 -13.58 1.11 1.57
C LEU A 44 -14.24 0.04 0.70
N VAL A 45 -13.50 -1.01 0.34
CA VAL A 45 -14.05 -2.16 -0.40
C VAL A 45 -15.14 -2.87 0.42
N GLY A 46 -14.92 -3.09 1.71
CA GLY A 46 -15.89 -3.72 2.60
C GLY A 46 -17.17 -2.88 2.75
N VAL A 47 -17.03 -1.57 2.94
CA VAL A 47 -18.15 -0.63 2.96
C VAL A 47 -18.90 -0.69 1.63
N PHE A 48 -18.20 -0.62 0.50
CA PHE A 48 -18.82 -0.64 -0.82
C PHE A 48 -19.55 -1.97 -1.09
N ALA A 49 -18.94 -3.11 -0.72
CA ALA A 49 -19.54 -4.44 -0.86
C ALA A 49 -20.82 -4.60 -0.03
N PHE A 50 -20.97 -3.84 1.06
CA PHE A 50 -22.17 -3.90 1.92
C PHE A 50 -23.22 -2.86 1.54
N LEU A 51 -22.79 -1.63 1.26
CA LEU A 51 -23.70 -0.52 0.92
C LEU A 51 -24.35 -0.72 -0.45
N VAL A 52 -23.60 -1.18 -1.45
CA VAL A 52 -24.14 -1.31 -2.81
C VAL A 52 -25.34 -2.26 -2.89
N PRO A 53 -25.29 -3.49 -2.34
CA PRO A 53 -26.46 -4.38 -2.34
C PRO A 53 -27.63 -3.86 -1.50
N VAL A 54 -27.36 -3.24 -0.35
CA VAL A 54 -28.41 -2.71 0.54
C VAL A 54 -29.18 -1.57 -0.13
N PHE A 55 -28.48 -0.69 -0.84
CA PHE A 55 -29.10 0.45 -1.51
C PHE A 55 -29.56 0.14 -2.95
N ALA A 56 -29.16 -1.00 -3.54
CA ALA A 56 -29.50 -1.36 -4.92
C ALA A 56 -31.00 -1.28 -5.20
N THR A 57 -31.82 -1.88 -4.33
CA THR A 57 -33.29 -1.89 -4.48
C THR A 57 -33.92 -0.51 -4.34
N THR A 58 -33.32 0.37 -3.54
CA THR A 58 -33.78 1.76 -3.39
C THR A 58 -33.39 2.59 -4.62
N LEU A 59 -32.21 2.33 -5.19
CA LEU A 59 -31.74 3.02 -6.40
C LEU A 59 -32.47 2.55 -7.66
N ASP A 60 -33.00 1.33 -7.69
CA ASP A 60 -33.75 0.79 -8.83
C ASP A 60 -35.06 1.56 -9.12
N ALA A 61 -35.56 2.36 -8.18
CA ALA A 61 -36.65 3.31 -8.41
C ALA A 61 -36.28 4.40 -9.42
N TYR A 62 -34.98 4.65 -9.61
CA TYR A 62 -34.44 5.57 -10.60
C TYR A 62 -33.85 4.78 -11.76
N SER A 63 -34.16 5.19 -12.99
CA SER A 63 -33.63 4.57 -14.20
C SER A 63 -32.77 5.56 -14.97
N VAL A 64 -31.66 5.07 -15.50
CA VAL A 64 -30.76 5.81 -16.39
C VAL A 64 -30.62 4.98 -17.66
N PHE A 65 -30.70 5.58 -18.84
CA PHE A 65 -30.53 4.86 -20.12
C PHE A 65 -31.39 3.58 -20.26
N ALA A 66 -32.61 3.60 -19.71
CA ALA A 66 -33.58 2.49 -19.70
C ALA A 66 -33.21 1.27 -18.83
N PHE A 67 -32.17 1.34 -18.00
CA PHE A 67 -31.91 0.33 -16.96
C PHE A 67 -31.97 0.90 -15.54
N PRO A 68 -32.32 0.09 -14.54
CA PRO A 68 -32.33 0.50 -13.14
C PRO A 68 -30.94 0.95 -12.68
N LEU A 69 -30.87 2.01 -11.88
CA LEU A 69 -29.60 2.56 -11.40
C LEU A 69 -28.86 1.60 -10.46
N GLY A 70 -29.58 0.81 -9.65
CA GLY A 70 -28.98 -0.20 -8.79
C GLY A 70 -28.25 -1.27 -9.59
N PHE A 71 -28.84 -1.70 -10.71
CA PHE A 71 -28.23 -2.61 -11.67
C PHE A 71 -26.94 -2.04 -12.28
N TYR A 72 -26.93 -0.78 -12.70
CA TYR A 72 -25.71 -0.15 -13.23
C TYR A 72 -24.58 -0.08 -12.20
N LEU A 73 -24.91 0.26 -10.95
CA LEU A 73 -23.94 0.40 -9.87
C LEU A 73 -23.28 -0.94 -9.50
N THR A 74 -24.07 -2.02 -9.47
CA THR A 74 -23.57 -3.37 -9.20
C THR A 74 -22.79 -3.94 -10.39
N ALA A 75 -23.34 -3.85 -11.61
CA ALA A 75 -22.79 -4.54 -12.78
C ALA A 75 -21.53 -3.89 -13.37
N GLN A 76 -21.49 -2.57 -13.48
CA GLN A 76 -20.37 -1.85 -14.13
C GLN A 76 -19.75 -0.78 -13.23
N GLY A 77 -20.58 -0.07 -12.46
CA GLY A 77 -20.12 1.00 -11.57
C GLY A 77 -19.11 0.52 -10.54
N SER A 78 -19.32 -0.66 -9.96
CA SER A 78 -18.41 -1.29 -8.99
C SER A 78 -17.04 -1.59 -9.59
N ILE A 79 -17.00 -2.16 -10.79
CA ILE A 79 -15.76 -2.53 -11.48
C ILE A 79 -14.93 -1.27 -11.77
N VAL A 80 -15.56 -0.22 -12.32
CA VAL A 80 -14.88 1.05 -12.61
C VAL A 80 -14.32 1.68 -11.32
N ALA A 81 -15.13 1.69 -10.25
CA ALA A 81 -14.71 2.22 -8.96
C ALA A 81 -13.51 1.44 -8.37
N PHE A 82 -13.52 0.12 -8.46
CA PHE A 82 -12.41 -0.71 -7.97
C PHE A 82 -11.13 -0.55 -8.78
N VAL A 83 -11.22 -0.45 -10.10
CA VAL A 83 -10.05 -0.18 -10.95
C VAL A 83 -9.41 1.15 -10.55
N PHE A 84 -10.22 2.22 -10.45
CA PHE A 84 -9.74 3.52 -10.01
C PHE A 84 -9.09 3.47 -8.61
N LEU A 85 -9.73 2.77 -7.67
CA LEU A 85 -9.22 2.61 -6.31
C LEU A 85 -7.85 1.91 -6.28
N ILE A 86 -7.66 0.86 -7.08
CA ILE A 86 -6.40 0.11 -7.17
C ILE A 86 -5.29 1.00 -7.73
N PHE A 87 -5.55 1.72 -8.82
CA PHE A 87 -4.56 2.65 -9.39
C PHE A 87 -4.19 3.77 -8.41
N TRP A 88 -5.17 4.33 -7.72
CA TRP A 88 -4.94 5.33 -6.69
C TRP A 88 -4.11 4.76 -5.52
N ALA A 89 -4.47 3.59 -5.01
CA ALA A 89 -3.76 2.93 -3.92
C ALA A 89 -2.31 2.61 -4.30
N GLY A 90 -2.08 2.08 -5.50
CA GLY A 90 -0.74 1.82 -6.02
C GLY A 90 0.11 3.08 -6.12
N GLY A 91 -0.46 4.19 -6.63
CA GLY A 91 0.22 5.48 -6.66
C GLY A 91 0.56 6.03 -5.27
N ARG A 92 -0.30 5.77 -4.27
CA ARG A 92 -0.04 6.14 -2.87
C ARG A 92 1.03 5.26 -2.24
N GLN A 93 1.07 3.96 -2.55
CA GLN A 93 2.14 3.06 -2.12
C GLN A 93 3.49 3.48 -2.69
N GLU A 94 3.56 3.78 -3.99
CA GLU A 94 4.77 4.29 -4.66
C GLU A 94 5.28 5.59 -4.01
N TRP A 95 4.37 6.49 -3.61
CA TRP A 95 4.77 7.71 -2.89
C TRP A 95 5.36 7.43 -1.51
N ILE A 96 4.81 6.46 -0.77
CA ILE A 96 5.35 6.02 0.52
C ILE A 96 6.73 5.38 0.30
N ASP A 97 6.86 4.53 -0.72
CA ASP A 97 8.11 3.84 -1.03
C ASP A 97 9.19 4.80 -1.53
N ARG A 98 8.86 5.87 -2.27
CA ARG A 98 9.85 6.92 -2.62
C ARG A 98 10.35 7.72 -1.43
N LYS A 99 9.52 7.90 -0.40
CA LYS A 99 9.86 8.72 0.77
C LYS A 99 10.57 7.93 1.86
N PHE A 100 10.28 6.63 1.95
CA PHE A 100 10.75 5.76 3.03
C PHE A 100 11.56 4.55 2.55
N GLY A 101 11.54 4.25 1.26
CA GLY A 101 12.50 3.39 0.58
C GLY A 101 13.75 4.20 0.30
N ALA A 102 14.66 4.18 1.27
CA ALA A 102 16.07 4.30 0.94
C ALA A 102 16.34 3.36 -0.25
N ALA A 103 16.92 3.90 -1.33
CA ALA A 103 17.47 3.09 -2.38
C ALA A 103 18.41 2.07 -1.71
N GLU A 104 18.00 0.81 -1.65
CA GLU A 104 18.93 -0.27 -1.40
C GLU A 104 19.89 -0.23 -2.60
N GLU A 105 21.03 0.43 -2.39
CA GLU A 105 22.18 0.36 -3.28
C GLU A 105 22.51 -1.11 -3.44
N ARG A 106 22.35 -1.63 -4.65
CA ARG A 106 22.80 -2.97 -5.02
C ARG A 106 23.99 -2.84 -5.95
#